data_AF-A0A1V6V7Z5-F1
#
_entry.id   AF-A0A1V6V7Z5-F1
#
_cell.length_a   1.000
_cell.length_b   1.000
_cell.length_c   1.000
_cell.angle_alpha   90.00
_cell.angle_beta   90.00
_cell.angle_gamma   90.00
#
_symmetry.space_group_name_H-M   'P 1'
#
loop_
_entity.id
_entity.type
_entity.pdbx_description
1 polymer ?
#
loop_
_entity_poly.entity_id
_entity_poly.type
_entity_poly.pdbx_seq_one_letter_code
_entity_poly.pdbx_strand_id
1 'polypeptide(L)'
;MSERYSSVLKDFLEIGQDPETKKEAGVYLHILWKEDEATERFWLYVGQACVLCLRIQKHKDPKRRWKNMGSHYAVWGSAVDMNSAFVTLAILHAPSSTQTQLILNLAEMWMCLVFQTLTSIHLDAWLPKNTNAIWSGNHLNVALPLWQGFTDTQENKAIADAIGGRSTFQRYLASEDLDIRAWAKQTRDAFNDIRNSPDPGIRDYWWDLHKERMIKAQETWGKKKASMAKQHLEGTKALVNLYSGNHGDHQTEVRTGSFSFTVSKIFGLDLHHGDEVFLQYHLTSTPHPHAYAVSALKTDPAGR
;
A
#
# COMPACT_ATOMS: atom_id res chain seq x y z
N MET A 1 -12.18 39.77 2.11
CA MET A 1 -11.49 38.50 1.80
C MET A 1 -11.87 38.00 0.42
N SER A 2 -13.16 38.03 0.03
CA SER A 2 -13.63 37.64 -1.31
C SER A 2 -12.91 38.42 -2.44
N GLU A 3 -12.96 39.75 -2.53
CA GLU A 3 -12.25 40.50 -3.61
C GLU A 3 -10.76 40.15 -3.86
N ARG A 4 -10.04 39.67 -2.84
CA ARG A 4 -8.64 39.24 -2.95
C ARG A 4 -8.48 37.87 -3.61
N TYR A 5 -9.45 36.97 -3.50
CA TYR A 5 -9.41 35.64 -4.13
C TYR A 5 -9.84 35.70 -5.59
N SER A 6 -10.89 36.46 -5.91
CA SER A 6 -11.36 36.69 -7.27
C SER A 6 -10.30 37.36 -8.17
N SER A 7 -9.61 38.39 -7.67
CA SER A 7 -8.49 39.03 -8.39
C SER A 7 -7.32 38.07 -8.65
N VAL A 8 -6.93 37.30 -7.64
CA VAL A 8 -5.84 36.31 -7.74
C VAL A 8 -6.18 35.16 -8.70
N LEU A 9 -7.44 34.68 -8.71
CA LEU A 9 -7.87 33.66 -9.66
C LEU A 9 -7.76 34.16 -11.11
N LYS A 10 -8.19 35.39 -11.36
CA LYS A 10 -8.08 35.99 -12.69
C LYS A 10 -6.63 36.09 -13.14
N ASP A 11 -5.73 36.53 -12.26
CA ASP A 11 -4.30 36.58 -12.56
C ASP A 11 -3.77 35.19 -12.94
N PHE A 12 -4.15 34.13 -12.23
CA PHE A 12 -3.74 32.77 -12.57
C PHE A 12 -4.24 32.30 -13.94
N LEU A 13 -5.46 32.68 -14.32
CA LEU A 13 -6.04 32.34 -15.63
C LEU A 13 -5.32 33.07 -16.78
N GLU A 14 -4.67 34.21 -16.50
CA GLU A 14 -3.99 35.05 -17.49
C GLU A 14 -2.46 34.82 -17.56
N ILE A 15 -1.87 34.09 -16.60
CA ILE A 15 -0.41 33.86 -16.50
C ILE A 15 0.21 33.21 -17.74
N GLY A 16 -0.54 32.38 -18.45
CA GLY A 16 -0.01 31.59 -19.55
C GLY A 16 -1.06 31.22 -20.60
N GLN A 17 -0.57 30.82 -21.77
CA GLN A 17 -1.44 30.34 -22.86
C GLN A 17 -1.94 28.93 -22.58
N ASP A 18 -3.08 28.59 -23.18
CA ASP A 18 -3.64 27.25 -23.16
C ASP A 18 -2.65 26.20 -23.74
N PRO A 19 -2.27 25.16 -22.97
CA PRO A 19 -1.38 24.08 -23.42
C PRO A 19 -2.01 23.08 -24.39
N GLU A 20 -3.32 23.12 -24.68
CA GLU A 20 -4.03 22.11 -25.48
C GLU A 20 -3.53 21.94 -26.92
N THR A 21 -2.85 22.95 -27.46
CA THR A 21 -2.27 22.91 -28.81
C THR A 21 -0.74 22.75 -28.82
N LYS A 22 -0.10 22.82 -27.64
CA LYS A 22 1.36 22.80 -27.50
C LYS A 22 1.91 21.38 -27.62
N LYS A 23 2.75 21.13 -28.61
CA LYS A 23 3.38 19.82 -28.85
C LYS A 23 4.71 19.66 -28.10
N GLU A 24 5.19 20.75 -27.52
CA GLU A 24 6.43 20.83 -26.78
C GLU A 24 6.32 20.15 -25.41
N ALA A 25 7.48 19.86 -24.83
CA ALA A 25 7.56 19.50 -23.42
C ALA A 25 7.38 20.75 -22.56
N GLY A 26 6.90 20.57 -21.34
CA GLY A 26 6.69 21.70 -20.47
C GLY A 26 6.03 21.40 -19.16
N VAL A 27 5.81 22.48 -18.42
CA VAL A 27 5.10 22.51 -17.14
C VAL A 27 3.81 23.28 -17.34
N TYR A 28 2.71 22.77 -16.80
CA TYR A 28 1.41 23.42 -16.83
C TYR A 28 0.88 23.59 -15.40
N LEU A 29 -0.01 24.55 -15.25
CA LEU A 29 -0.85 24.74 -14.08
C LEU A 29 -2.28 24.37 -14.46
N HIS A 30 -2.90 23.53 -13.65
CA HIS A 30 -4.32 23.26 -13.73
C HIS A 30 -5.03 23.94 -12.56
N ILE A 31 -6.02 24.75 -12.91
CA ILE A 31 -6.76 25.62 -12.01
C ILE A 31 -8.19 25.08 -11.95
N LEU A 32 -8.65 24.74 -10.76
CA LEU A 32 -9.99 24.30 -10.47
C LEU A 32 -10.67 25.33 -9.57
N TRP A 33 -11.91 25.70 -9.83
CA TRP A 33 -12.63 26.64 -8.97
C TRP A 33 -14.13 26.44 -9.03
N LYS A 34 -14.83 27.03 -8.06
CA LYS A 34 -16.29 27.16 -8.07
C LYS A 34 -16.66 28.64 -8.13
N GLU A 35 -17.74 28.96 -8.83
CA GLU A 35 -18.30 30.33 -8.91
C GLU A 35 -19.16 30.72 -7.70
N ASP A 36 -19.14 29.94 -6.61
CA ASP A 36 -19.94 30.22 -5.41
C ASP A 36 -19.43 31.48 -4.69
N GLU A 37 -20.27 32.52 -4.70
CA GLU A 37 -20.05 33.85 -4.10
C GLU A 37 -19.66 33.80 -2.62
N ALA A 38 -19.99 32.72 -1.91
CA ALA A 38 -19.72 32.62 -0.47
C ALA A 38 -18.30 32.14 -0.12
N THR A 39 -17.58 31.46 -1.02
CA THR A 39 -16.31 30.79 -0.65
C THR A 39 -15.11 31.08 -1.55
N GLU A 40 -15.31 31.55 -2.79
CA GLU A 40 -14.23 31.89 -3.74
C GLU A 40 -13.00 30.96 -3.67
N ARG A 41 -13.27 29.65 -3.64
CA ARG A 41 -12.22 28.64 -3.51
C ARG A 41 -11.70 28.23 -4.88
N PHE A 42 -10.38 28.16 -4.97
CA PHE A 42 -9.68 27.54 -6.08
C PHE A 42 -8.63 26.56 -5.59
N TRP A 43 -8.31 25.59 -6.44
CA TRP A 43 -7.27 24.61 -6.22
C TRP A 43 -6.31 24.61 -7.41
N LEU A 44 -5.03 24.55 -7.09
CA LEU A 44 -3.95 24.52 -8.05
C LEU A 44 -3.30 23.14 -8.10
N TYR A 45 -2.96 22.70 -9.30
CA TYR A 45 -2.15 21.52 -9.55
C TYR A 45 -1.10 21.85 -10.61
N VAL A 46 0.17 21.73 -10.26
CA VAL A 46 1.28 21.84 -11.21
C VAL A 46 1.61 20.45 -11.74
N GLY A 47 1.81 20.31 -13.04
CA GLY A 47 2.27 19.06 -13.61
C GLY A 47 3.15 19.29 -14.83
N GLN A 48 3.78 18.22 -15.30
CA GLN A 48 4.63 18.26 -16.49
C GLN A 48 4.27 17.19 -17.53
N ALA A 49 4.75 17.43 -18.74
CA ALA A 49 4.69 16.46 -19.83
C ALA A 49 5.82 16.64 -20.84
N CYS A 50 6.23 15.54 -21.47
CA CYS A 50 7.07 15.58 -22.68
C CYS A 50 6.31 16.11 -23.91
N VAL A 51 4.97 16.02 -23.90
CA VAL A 51 4.08 16.56 -24.93
C VAL A 51 2.84 17.09 -24.21
N LEU A 52 2.74 18.41 -24.06
CA LEU A 52 1.69 19.06 -23.28
C LEU A 52 0.28 18.72 -23.77
N CYS A 53 -0.02 18.92 -25.05
CA CYS A 53 -1.36 18.70 -25.60
C CYS A 53 -1.90 17.29 -25.33
N LEU A 54 -1.06 16.26 -25.49
CA LEU A 54 -1.44 14.87 -25.21
C LEU A 54 -1.70 14.63 -23.72
N ARG A 55 -0.94 15.28 -22.83
CA ARG A 55 -1.16 15.21 -21.38
C ARG A 55 -2.48 15.88 -21.00
N ILE A 56 -2.80 17.04 -21.55
CA ILE A 56 -4.06 17.74 -21.25
C ILE A 56 -5.26 16.94 -21.75
N GLN A 57 -5.20 16.40 -22.97
CA GLN A 57 -6.24 15.50 -23.49
C GLN A 57 -6.46 14.29 -22.58
N LYS A 58 -5.38 13.69 -22.06
CA LYS A 58 -5.45 12.61 -21.07
C LYS A 58 -6.12 13.04 -19.77
N HIS A 59 -5.86 14.25 -19.28
CA HIS A 59 -6.54 14.78 -18.09
C HIS A 59 -8.04 14.96 -18.31
N LYS A 60 -8.45 15.43 -19.49
CA LYS A 60 -9.86 15.66 -19.82
C LYS A 60 -10.67 14.38 -20.01
N ASP A 61 -10.04 13.26 -20.37
CA ASP A 61 -10.71 11.97 -20.55
C ASP A 61 -11.40 11.48 -19.24
N PRO A 62 -12.75 11.45 -19.18
CA PRO A 62 -13.49 11.03 -17.99
C PRO A 62 -13.17 9.60 -17.55
N LYS A 63 -12.90 8.68 -18.49
CA LYS A 63 -12.57 7.29 -18.16
C LYS A 63 -11.23 7.22 -17.43
N ARG A 64 -10.26 8.02 -17.85
CA ARG A 64 -8.95 8.11 -17.20
C ARG A 64 -9.06 8.72 -15.80
N ARG A 65 -9.85 9.78 -15.64
CA ARG A 65 -10.09 10.40 -14.32
C ARG A 65 -10.70 9.40 -13.34
N TRP A 66 -11.74 8.68 -13.77
CA TRP A 66 -12.40 7.65 -12.96
C TRP A 66 -11.46 6.51 -12.53
N LYS A 67 -10.56 6.08 -13.43
CA LYS A 67 -9.59 5.00 -13.11
C LYS A 67 -8.45 5.43 -12.19
N ASN A 68 -8.14 6.72 -12.11
CA ASN A 68 -6.98 7.23 -11.38
C ASN A 68 -7.42 8.27 -10.35
N MET A 69 -8.11 7.86 -9.30
CA MET A 69 -8.71 8.76 -8.29
C MET A 69 -7.69 9.35 -7.30
N GLY A 70 -6.61 9.96 -7.79
CA GLY A 70 -5.71 10.78 -6.98
C GLY A 70 -6.37 12.09 -6.52
N SER A 71 -5.75 12.80 -5.57
CA SER A 71 -6.23 14.08 -5.01
C SER A 71 -6.74 15.06 -6.08
N HIS A 72 -5.96 15.21 -7.15
CA HIS A 72 -6.28 16.08 -8.29
C HIS A 72 -7.63 15.72 -8.95
N TYR A 73 -7.87 14.46 -9.27
CA TYR A 73 -9.10 14.04 -9.95
C TYR A 73 -10.29 13.92 -8.99
N ALA A 74 -10.03 13.58 -7.72
CA ALA A 74 -11.05 13.56 -6.69
C ALA A 74 -11.67 14.95 -6.49
N VAL A 75 -10.84 16.00 -6.41
CA VAL A 75 -11.33 17.40 -6.33
C VAL A 75 -12.00 17.83 -7.61
N TRP A 76 -11.42 17.54 -8.79
CA TRP A 76 -12.07 17.90 -10.05
C TRP A 76 -13.45 17.24 -10.23
N GLY A 77 -13.63 16.02 -9.71
CA GLY A 77 -14.90 15.31 -9.76
C GLY A 77 -15.85 15.57 -8.59
N SER A 78 -15.48 16.39 -7.60
CA SER A 78 -16.26 16.52 -6.36
C SER A 78 -17.52 17.37 -6.50
N ALA A 79 -17.66 18.13 -7.59
CA ALA A 79 -18.82 18.97 -7.84
C ALA A 79 -19.16 19.02 -9.34
N VAL A 80 -20.45 19.08 -9.66
CA VAL A 80 -20.95 19.13 -11.05
C VAL A 80 -20.61 20.46 -11.71
N ASP A 81 -20.57 21.53 -10.92
CA ASP A 81 -20.28 22.92 -11.29
C ASP A 81 -18.79 23.29 -11.07
N MET A 82 -17.90 22.29 -11.06
CA MET A 82 -16.46 22.55 -10.94
C MET A 82 -15.91 23.08 -12.27
N ASN A 83 -15.46 24.34 -12.27
CA ASN A 83 -14.76 24.93 -13.39
C ASN A 83 -13.30 24.47 -13.46
N SER A 84 -12.72 24.46 -14.65
CA SER A 84 -11.37 23.97 -14.92
C SER A 84 -10.72 24.72 -16.07
N ALA A 85 -9.46 25.12 -15.87
CA ALA A 85 -8.61 25.71 -16.90
C ALA A 85 -7.18 25.19 -16.76
N PHE A 86 -6.47 25.12 -17.89
CA PHE A 86 -5.04 24.81 -17.95
C PHE A 86 -4.30 26.00 -18.51
N VAL A 87 -3.16 26.34 -17.91
CA VAL A 87 -2.23 27.36 -18.43
C VAL A 87 -0.82 26.80 -18.50
N THR A 88 -0.07 27.24 -19.50
CA THR A 88 1.33 26.87 -19.69
C THR A 88 2.22 27.72 -18.78
N LEU A 89 3.03 27.08 -17.93
CA LEU A 89 4.00 27.77 -17.06
C LEU A 89 5.41 27.83 -17.65
N ALA A 90 5.81 26.77 -18.37
CA ALA A 90 7.11 26.71 -19.01
C ALA A 90 7.07 25.79 -20.24
N ILE A 91 7.80 26.18 -21.29
CA ILE A 91 8.10 25.34 -22.45
C ILE A 91 9.57 24.94 -22.37
N LEU A 92 9.84 23.65 -22.52
CA LEU A 92 11.17 23.06 -22.48
C LEU A 92 11.40 22.20 -23.71
N HIS A 93 12.67 21.93 -24.01
CA HIS A 93 13.02 20.91 -24.99
C HIS A 93 12.54 19.55 -24.52
N ALA A 94 12.03 18.75 -25.45
CA ALA A 94 11.66 17.37 -25.16
C ALA A 94 12.88 16.62 -24.62
N PRO A 95 12.75 15.89 -23.51
CA PRO A 95 13.86 15.17 -22.94
C PRO A 95 14.32 14.08 -23.91
N SER A 96 15.63 14.05 -24.18
CA SER A 96 16.30 13.05 -25.03
C SER A 96 17.07 12.00 -24.20
N SER A 97 17.13 12.20 -22.89
CA SER A 97 17.83 11.35 -21.91
C SER A 97 17.23 11.53 -20.51
N THR A 98 17.54 10.61 -19.60
CA THR A 98 17.17 10.70 -18.16
C THR A 98 17.65 12.01 -17.53
N GLN A 99 18.86 12.48 -17.87
CA GLN A 99 19.38 13.74 -17.36
C GLN A 99 18.54 14.94 -17.82
N THR A 100 18.11 14.95 -19.09
CA THR A 100 17.21 16.01 -19.57
C THR A 100 15.78 15.89 -19.02
N GLN A 101 15.36 14.69 -18.59
CA GLN A 101 14.07 14.51 -17.91
C GLN A 101 14.10 15.02 -16.46
N LEU A 102 15.24 14.94 -15.78
CA LEU A 102 15.44 15.60 -14.48
C LEU A 102 15.22 17.12 -14.56
N ILE A 103 15.58 17.76 -15.67
CA ILE A 103 15.30 19.19 -15.88
C ILE A 103 13.79 19.47 -15.83
N LEU A 104 12.98 18.55 -16.37
CA LEU A 104 11.53 18.69 -16.37
C LEU A 104 10.94 18.50 -14.96
N ASN A 105 11.47 17.56 -14.17
CA ASN A 105 11.10 17.38 -12.76
C ASN A 105 11.55 18.58 -11.90
N LEU A 106 12.73 19.15 -12.18
CA LEU A 106 13.23 20.36 -11.52
C LEU A 106 12.36 21.57 -11.87
N ALA A 107 11.93 21.71 -13.12
CA ALA A 107 11.02 22.76 -13.55
C ALA A 107 9.64 22.62 -12.89
N GLU A 108 9.10 21.40 -12.82
CA GLU A 108 7.85 21.12 -12.09
C GLU A 108 8.01 21.44 -10.60
N MET A 109 9.11 21.00 -9.96
CA MET A 109 9.41 21.30 -8.55
C MET A 109 9.50 22.81 -8.31
N TRP A 110 10.20 23.54 -9.18
CA TRP A 110 10.31 24.99 -9.08
C TRP A 110 8.94 25.65 -9.13
N MET A 111 8.10 25.28 -10.10
CA MET A 111 6.74 25.83 -10.21
C MET A 111 5.86 25.44 -9.02
N CYS A 112 5.98 24.22 -8.52
CA CYS A 112 5.34 23.79 -7.28
C CYS A 112 5.70 24.67 -6.06
N LEU A 113 6.93 25.17 -5.99
CA LEU A 113 7.36 26.12 -4.94
C LEU A 113 6.82 27.53 -5.18
N VAL A 114 6.90 28.03 -6.42
CA VAL A 114 6.39 29.37 -6.80
C VAL A 114 4.89 29.49 -6.51
N PHE A 115 4.12 28.49 -6.93
CA PHE A 115 2.66 28.44 -6.73
C PHE A 115 2.26 27.77 -5.42
N GLN A 116 3.24 27.36 -4.60
CA GLN A 116 3.05 26.74 -3.29
C GLN A 116 2.03 25.58 -3.33
N THR A 117 2.10 24.73 -4.35
CA THR A 117 1.09 23.68 -4.56
C THR A 117 1.36 22.39 -3.77
N LEU A 118 2.52 22.29 -3.12
CA LEU A 118 2.94 21.14 -2.31
C LEU A 118 2.29 21.12 -0.93
N THR A 119 2.44 19.99 -0.23
CA THR A 119 2.05 19.86 1.18
C THR A 119 2.90 20.77 2.08
N SER A 120 2.38 21.07 3.27
CA SER A 120 3.09 21.93 4.23
C SER A 120 4.46 21.40 4.63
N ILE A 121 4.56 20.10 4.89
CA ILE A 121 5.82 19.41 5.20
C ILE A 121 6.86 19.66 4.10
N HIS A 122 6.45 19.62 2.83
CA HIS A 122 7.35 19.83 1.71
C HIS A 122 7.66 21.30 1.49
N LEU A 123 6.70 22.21 1.61
CA LEU A 123 6.99 23.64 1.49
C LEU A 123 7.93 24.12 2.60
N ASP A 124 7.73 23.68 3.84
CA ASP A 124 8.60 24.04 4.97
C ASP A 124 10.05 23.56 4.78
N ALA A 125 10.23 22.41 4.13
CA ALA A 125 11.55 21.85 3.87
C ALA A 125 12.29 22.52 2.70
N TRP A 126 11.56 23.03 1.70
CA TRP A 126 12.13 23.45 0.42
C TRP A 126 12.03 24.96 0.14
N LEU A 127 11.16 25.69 0.84
CA LEU A 127 11.15 27.15 0.79
C LEU A 127 12.23 27.75 1.71
N PRO A 128 12.76 28.93 1.39
CA PRO A 128 13.59 29.68 2.33
C PRO A 128 12.86 29.93 3.66
N LYS A 129 13.58 29.87 4.80
CA LYS A 129 13.01 29.97 6.15
C LYS A 129 12.14 31.20 6.43
N ASN A 130 12.29 32.26 5.64
CA ASN A 130 11.55 33.52 5.79
C ASN A 130 10.45 33.70 4.74
N THR A 131 10.19 32.69 3.90
CA THR A 131 9.15 32.76 2.88
C THR A 131 7.79 32.43 3.50
N ASN A 132 6.81 33.29 3.27
CA ASN A 132 5.45 33.06 3.76
C ASN A 132 4.75 32.03 2.86
N ALA A 133 4.51 30.83 3.39
CA ALA A 133 3.81 29.74 2.72
C ALA A 133 2.28 29.85 2.87
N ILE A 134 1.72 30.97 2.41
CA ILE A 134 0.30 31.36 2.61
C ILE A 134 -0.68 30.29 2.08
N TRP A 135 -0.29 29.56 1.04
CA TRP A 135 -1.14 28.57 0.36
C TRP A 135 -0.85 27.13 0.75
N SER A 136 0.00 26.94 1.74
CA SER A 136 0.49 25.65 2.18
C SER A 136 -0.63 24.66 2.52
N GLY A 137 -0.59 23.48 1.88
CA GLY A 137 -1.56 22.40 2.11
C GLY A 137 -2.95 22.59 1.49
N ASN A 138 -3.19 23.69 0.77
CA ASN A 138 -4.50 23.99 0.15
C ASN A 138 -4.62 23.51 -1.31
N HIS A 139 -3.58 22.87 -1.84
CA HIS A 139 -3.43 22.56 -3.26
C HIS A 139 -3.07 21.09 -3.49
N LEU A 140 -2.97 20.68 -4.75
CA LEU A 140 -3.23 19.29 -5.13
C LEU A 140 -1.96 18.44 -5.34
N ASN A 141 -0.76 19.02 -5.26
CA ASN A 141 0.50 18.29 -5.41
C ASN A 141 0.89 17.60 -4.09
N VAL A 142 0.55 16.32 -3.96
CA VAL A 142 0.87 15.52 -2.77
C VAL A 142 2.30 14.97 -2.82
N ALA A 143 2.75 14.52 -4.00
CA ALA A 143 4.08 13.95 -4.18
C ALA A 143 5.08 15.01 -4.67
N LEU A 144 6.31 14.95 -4.15
CA LEU A 144 7.42 15.76 -4.64
C LEU A 144 7.76 15.39 -6.10
N PRO A 145 7.78 16.36 -7.03
CA PRO A 145 8.19 16.12 -8.42
C PRO A 145 9.55 15.44 -8.57
N LEU A 146 10.50 15.74 -7.66
CA LEU A 146 11.82 15.12 -7.64
C LEU A 146 11.81 13.62 -7.32
N TRP A 147 10.72 13.11 -6.75
CA TRP A 147 10.54 11.70 -6.43
C TRP A 147 9.64 10.98 -7.44
N GLN A 148 9.10 11.69 -8.42
CA GLN A 148 8.33 11.07 -9.49
C GLN A 148 9.27 10.30 -10.41
N GLY A 149 8.96 9.02 -10.62
CA GLY A 149 9.67 8.17 -11.56
C GLY A 149 9.55 8.66 -12.99
N PHE A 150 10.59 8.42 -13.76
CA PHE A 150 10.59 8.67 -15.19
C PHE A 150 9.56 7.77 -15.87
N THR A 151 8.84 8.33 -16.85
CA THR A 151 7.69 7.68 -17.51
C THR A 151 8.02 6.43 -18.34
N ASP A 152 9.29 6.01 -18.41
CA ASP A 152 9.64 4.77 -19.07
C ASP A 152 9.38 3.57 -18.15
N THR A 153 8.66 2.59 -18.69
CA THR A 153 8.25 1.34 -18.04
C THR A 153 9.44 0.48 -17.57
N GLN A 154 10.66 0.81 -17.99
CA GLN A 154 11.91 0.24 -17.46
C GLN A 154 12.30 0.79 -16.08
N GLU A 155 11.79 1.94 -15.65
CA GLU A 155 12.21 2.62 -14.41
C GLU A 155 11.29 2.45 -13.20
N ASN A 156 10.13 1.82 -13.35
CA ASN A 156 9.53 1.12 -12.19
C ASN A 156 10.50 0.06 -11.63
N LYS A 157 11.42 -0.43 -12.48
CA LYS A 157 12.56 -1.25 -12.10
C LYS A 157 13.73 -0.41 -11.57
N ALA A 158 14.05 0.72 -12.17
CA ALA A 158 15.13 1.60 -11.72
C ALA A 158 14.89 2.32 -10.38
N ILE A 159 13.65 2.67 -10.01
CA ILE A 159 13.34 3.14 -8.64
C ILE A 159 13.49 1.99 -7.64
N ALA A 160 13.04 0.79 -8.02
CA ALA A 160 13.32 -0.41 -7.25
C ALA A 160 14.83 -0.67 -7.14
N ASP A 161 15.62 -0.38 -8.17
CA ASP A 161 17.09 -0.53 -8.18
C ASP A 161 17.83 0.63 -7.48
N ALA A 162 17.29 1.85 -7.44
CA ALA A 162 17.87 3.02 -6.77
C ALA A 162 17.77 2.93 -5.24
N ILE A 163 16.70 2.31 -4.73
CA ILE A 163 16.58 1.90 -3.32
C ILE A 163 17.26 0.51 -3.12
N GLY A 164 17.72 -0.09 -4.22
CA GLY A 164 18.33 -1.42 -4.32
C GLY A 164 17.41 -2.58 -3.91
N GLY A 165 16.10 -2.31 -3.86
CA GLY A 165 15.04 -3.27 -3.66
C GLY A 165 15.09 -3.95 -2.29
N ARG A 166 14.47 -5.13 -2.23
CA ARG A 166 14.38 -5.92 -0.99
C ARG A 166 15.75 -6.25 -0.40
N SER A 167 16.72 -6.60 -1.25
CA SER A 167 18.07 -6.99 -0.82
C SER A 167 18.84 -5.82 -0.19
N THR A 168 18.67 -4.62 -0.71
CA THR A 168 19.34 -3.43 -0.17
C THR A 168 18.64 -2.90 1.07
N PHE A 169 17.31 -2.94 1.11
CA PHE A 169 16.58 -2.65 2.34
C PHE A 169 16.92 -3.65 3.47
N GLN A 170 17.14 -4.93 3.14
CA GLN A 170 17.66 -5.92 4.07
C GLN A 170 19.08 -5.57 4.57
N ARG A 171 19.95 -5.06 3.69
CA ARG A 171 21.26 -4.54 4.10
C ARG A 171 21.14 -3.33 5.03
N TYR A 172 20.20 -2.42 4.79
CA TYR A 172 19.96 -1.29 5.70
C TYR A 172 19.47 -1.73 7.08
N LEU A 173 18.58 -2.74 7.14
CA LEU A 173 18.15 -3.35 8.40
C LEU A 173 19.30 -4.02 9.17
N ALA A 174 20.32 -4.51 8.45
CA ALA A 174 21.51 -5.14 8.99
C ALA A 174 22.72 -4.19 9.09
N SER A 175 22.57 -2.90 8.75
CA SER A 175 23.68 -1.94 8.69
C SER A 175 24.37 -1.81 10.03
N GLU A 176 25.70 -1.68 10.04
CA GLU A 176 26.47 -1.39 11.26
C GLU A 176 26.22 0.03 11.77
N ASP A 177 25.94 0.95 10.84
CA ASP A 177 25.51 2.31 11.11
C ASP A 177 24.15 2.32 11.84
N LEU A 178 24.12 2.95 13.01
CA LEU A 178 22.96 2.99 13.89
C LEU A 178 21.82 3.81 13.30
N ASP A 179 22.11 4.91 12.61
CA ASP A 179 21.10 5.83 12.09
C ASP A 179 20.41 5.22 10.87
N ILE A 180 21.18 4.61 9.96
CA ILE A 180 20.65 3.90 8.80
C ILE A 180 19.74 2.75 9.25
N ARG A 181 20.18 1.98 10.25
CA ARG A 181 19.41 0.85 10.78
C ARG A 181 18.16 1.30 11.54
N ALA A 182 18.23 2.39 12.30
CA ALA A 182 17.09 2.96 13.00
C ALA A 182 16.03 3.44 12.01
N TRP A 183 16.44 4.20 10.99
CA TRP A 183 15.57 4.64 9.91
C TRP A 183 14.92 3.45 9.18
N ALA A 184 15.69 2.41 8.83
CA ALA A 184 15.16 1.24 8.13
C ALA A 184 14.13 0.47 8.97
N LYS A 185 14.37 0.32 10.29
CA LYS A 185 13.40 -0.28 11.22
C LYS A 185 12.13 0.57 11.31
N GLN A 186 12.26 1.87 11.51
CA GLN A 186 11.12 2.79 11.58
C GLN A 186 10.29 2.76 10.29
N THR A 187 10.94 2.77 9.13
CA THR A 187 10.28 2.69 7.82
C THR A 187 9.51 1.37 7.65
N ARG A 188 10.12 0.24 8.04
CA ARG A 188 9.46 -1.08 8.02
C ARG A 188 8.25 -1.11 8.96
N ASP A 189 8.41 -0.59 10.17
CA ASP A 189 7.39 -0.66 11.22
C ASP A 189 6.22 0.25 10.87
N ALA A 190 6.49 1.49 10.43
CA ALA A 190 5.47 2.40 9.91
C ALA A 190 4.69 1.79 8.74
N PHE A 191 5.37 1.13 7.79
CA PHE A 191 4.69 0.43 6.70
C PHE A 191 3.81 -0.73 7.19
N ASN A 192 4.23 -1.48 8.21
CA ASN A 192 3.40 -2.54 8.78
C ASN A 192 2.24 -2.00 9.61
N ASP A 193 2.41 -0.85 10.24
CA ASP A 193 1.39 -0.22 11.06
C ASP A 193 0.22 0.32 10.23
N ILE A 194 0.41 0.56 8.94
CA ILE A 194 -0.69 1.00 8.05
C ILE A 194 -1.83 -0.03 7.97
N ARG A 195 -1.55 -1.32 8.25
CA ARG A 195 -2.60 -2.37 8.36
C ARG A 195 -3.60 -2.08 9.49
N ASN A 196 -3.18 -1.31 10.49
CA ASN A 196 -3.96 -0.87 11.64
C ASN A 196 -4.40 0.60 11.52
N SER A 197 -4.19 1.24 10.36
CA SER A 197 -4.58 2.64 10.15
C SER A 197 -6.07 2.85 10.44
N PRO A 198 -6.48 3.98 11.05
CA PRO A 198 -7.90 4.31 11.21
C PRO A 198 -8.61 4.52 9.87
N ASP A 199 -7.87 4.89 8.81
CA ASP A 199 -8.38 5.06 7.45
C ASP A 199 -8.57 3.70 6.74
N PRO A 200 -9.81 3.35 6.32
CA PRO A 200 -10.08 2.12 5.56
C PRO A 200 -9.29 1.99 4.26
N GLY A 201 -9.11 3.07 3.49
CA GLY A 201 -8.43 3.01 2.20
C GLY A 201 -6.94 2.67 2.33
N ILE A 202 -6.31 3.15 3.41
CA ILE A 202 -4.90 2.83 3.72
C ILE A 202 -4.76 1.37 4.17
N ARG A 203 -5.72 0.86 4.96
CA ARG A 203 -5.73 -0.56 5.33
C ARG A 203 -5.90 -1.45 4.11
N ASP A 204 -6.84 -1.11 3.23
CA ASP A 204 -7.16 -1.88 2.03
C ASP A 204 -5.95 -1.94 1.09
N TYR A 205 -5.21 -0.84 0.93
CA TYR A 205 -3.96 -0.81 0.18
C TYR A 205 -2.92 -1.83 0.69
N TRP A 206 -2.74 -1.95 2.00
CA TRP A 206 -1.81 -2.92 2.58
C TRP A 206 -2.26 -4.36 2.31
N TRP A 207 -3.56 -4.62 2.48
CA TRP A 207 -4.14 -5.94 2.22
C TRP A 207 -4.03 -6.33 0.75
N ASP A 208 -4.33 -5.42 -0.18
CA ASP A 208 -4.23 -5.68 -1.61
C ASP A 208 -2.79 -6.01 -2.04
N LEU A 209 -1.80 -5.30 -1.51
CA LEU A 209 -0.38 -5.60 -1.73
C LEU A 209 0.04 -6.99 -1.22
N HIS A 210 -0.61 -7.49 -0.17
CA HIS A 210 -0.26 -8.76 0.46
C HIS A 210 -1.17 -9.92 0.07
N LYS A 211 -2.31 -9.65 -0.60
CA LYS A 211 -3.34 -10.63 -0.95
C LYS A 211 -2.76 -11.82 -1.70
N GLU A 212 -2.02 -11.59 -2.78
CA GLU A 212 -1.41 -12.69 -3.56
C GLU A 212 -0.38 -13.47 -2.76
N ARG A 213 0.42 -12.80 -1.92
CA ARG A 213 1.43 -13.44 -1.07
C ARG A 213 0.77 -14.31 -0.02
N MET A 214 -0.32 -13.84 0.57
CA MET A 214 -1.10 -14.59 1.55
C MET A 214 -1.78 -15.80 0.92
N ILE A 215 -2.38 -15.64 -0.27
CA ILE A 215 -2.97 -16.76 -1.02
C ILE A 215 -1.90 -17.81 -1.32
N LYS A 216 -0.74 -17.40 -1.88
CA LYS A 216 0.38 -18.33 -2.16
C LYS A 216 0.94 -19.00 -0.91
N ALA A 217 1.06 -18.27 0.19
CA ALA A 217 1.49 -18.82 1.48
C ALA A 217 0.47 -19.83 2.01
N GLN A 218 -0.82 -19.53 1.92
CA GLN A 218 -1.91 -20.42 2.32
C GLN A 218 -1.98 -21.67 1.45
N GLU A 219 -1.80 -21.55 0.14
CA GLU A 219 -1.71 -22.69 -0.79
C GLU A 219 -0.50 -23.57 -0.48
N THR A 220 0.66 -22.96 -0.25
CA THR A 220 1.90 -23.68 0.08
C THR A 220 1.76 -24.39 1.42
N TRP A 221 1.18 -23.72 2.41
CA TRP A 221 0.87 -24.31 3.71
C TRP A 221 -0.17 -25.43 3.59
N GLY A 222 -1.19 -25.25 2.75
CA GLY A 222 -2.19 -26.27 2.44
C GLY A 222 -1.57 -27.52 1.80
N LYS A 223 -0.68 -27.35 0.82
CA LYS A 223 0.09 -28.44 0.20
C LYS A 223 0.96 -29.16 1.22
N LYS A 224 1.66 -28.42 2.08
CA LYS A 224 2.47 -28.99 3.16
C LYS A 224 1.61 -29.78 4.14
N LYS A 225 0.47 -29.24 4.56
CA LYS A 225 -0.48 -29.90 5.47
C LYS A 225 -1.07 -31.16 4.85
N ALA A 226 -1.42 -31.13 3.56
CA ALA A 226 -1.89 -32.30 2.83
C ALA A 226 -0.81 -33.40 2.73
N SER A 227 0.45 -33.01 2.46
CA SER A 227 1.58 -33.95 2.44
C SER A 227 1.84 -34.57 3.82
N MET A 228 1.80 -33.77 4.89
CA MET A 228 1.94 -34.28 6.27
C MET A 228 0.77 -35.21 6.64
N ALA A 229 -0.46 -34.81 6.30
CA ALA A 229 -1.63 -35.64 6.55
C ALA A 229 -1.52 -37.01 5.84
N LYS A 230 -0.98 -37.05 4.61
CA LYS A 230 -0.74 -38.30 3.88
C LYS A 230 0.23 -39.24 4.62
N GLN A 231 1.33 -38.70 5.17
CA GLN A 231 2.26 -39.49 5.98
C GLN A 231 1.56 -40.13 7.20
N HIS A 232 0.61 -39.42 7.81
CA HIS A 232 -0.17 -39.94 8.93
C HIS A 232 -1.26 -40.94 8.53
N LEU A 233 -1.67 -41.00 7.26
CA LEU A 233 -2.56 -42.06 6.74
C LEU A 233 -1.85 -43.41 6.62
N GLU A 234 -0.54 -43.40 6.36
CA GLU A 234 0.32 -44.60 6.30
C GLU A 234 0.72 -45.10 7.70
N GLY A 235 0.44 -44.28 8.72
CA GLY A 235 0.75 -44.54 10.11
C GLY A 235 2.12 -44.01 10.52
N THR A 236 2.24 -43.54 11.75
CA THR A 236 3.46 -42.89 12.27
C THR A 236 3.62 -43.21 13.74
N LYS A 237 4.88 -43.40 14.15
CA LYS A 237 5.26 -43.55 15.56
C LYS A 237 5.23 -42.21 16.27
N ALA A 238 4.64 -42.17 17.45
CA ALA A 238 4.59 -41.00 18.31
C ALA A 238 4.93 -41.40 19.75
N LEU A 239 5.43 -40.44 20.52
CA LEU A 239 5.74 -40.65 21.93
C LEU A 239 4.60 -40.13 22.81
N VAL A 240 4.31 -40.88 23.86
CA VAL A 240 3.37 -40.49 24.91
C VAL A 240 4.03 -39.45 25.82
N ASN A 241 3.38 -38.29 25.94
CA ASN A 241 3.76 -37.24 26.87
C ASN A 241 2.76 -37.16 28.02
N LEU A 242 3.24 -36.75 29.18
CA LEU A 242 2.36 -36.41 30.30
C LEU A 242 2.13 -34.90 30.28
N TYR A 243 0.86 -34.51 30.16
CA TYR A 243 0.44 -33.13 30.27
C TYR A 243 -0.16 -32.90 31.66
N SER A 244 0.41 -31.97 32.43
CA SER A 244 -0.12 -31.57 33.73
C SER A 244 -1.26 -30.57 33.52
N GLY A 245 -2.49 -30.98 33.78
CA GLY A 245 -3.62 -30.04 33.82
C GLY A 245 -3.57 -29.13 35.06
N ASN A 246 -4.35 -28.06 35.08
CA ASN A 246 -4.47 -27.12 36.21
C ASN A 246 -4.90 -27.76 37.55
N HIS A 247 -5.30 -29.03 37.55
CA HIS A 247 -5.76 -29.78 38.73
C HIS A 247 -4.80 -30.88 39.19
N GLY A 248 -3.54 -30.89 38.74
CA GLY A 248 -2.48 -31.78 39.25
C GLY A 248 -2.54 -33.24 38.76
N ASP A 249 -3.64 -33.64 38.12
CA ASP A 249 -3.73 -34.94 37.44
C ASP A 249 -3.00 -34.88 36.08
N HIS A 250 -2.07 -35.81 35.89
CA HIS A 250 -1.35 -35.96 34.64
C HIS A 250 -2.22 -36.71 33.63
N GLN A 251 -2.50 -36.07 32.50
CA GLN A 251 -3.18 -36.71 31.38
C GLN A 251 -2.14 -37.19 30.36
N THR A 252 -2.34 -38.40 29.84
CA THR A 252 -1.55 -38.95 28.75
C THR A 252 -1.96 -38.27 27.44
N GLU A 253 -1.03 -37.55 26.84
CA GLU A 253 -1.20 -36.84 25.58
C GLU A 253 -0.31 -37.47 24.51
N VAL A 254 -0.87 -37.67 23.33
CA VAL A 254 -0.13 -38.12 22.15
C VAL A 254 -0.29 -37.09 21.04
N ARG A 255 0.84 -36.69 20.45
CA ARG A 255 0.88 -35.68 19.39
C ARG A 255 1.31 -36.28 18.07
N THR A 256 0.66 -35.85 17.00
CA THR A 256 1.03 -36.21 15.63
C THR A 256 0.66 -35.08 14.68
N GLY A 257 1.67 -34.56 13.98
CA GLY A 257 1.52 -33.36 13.17
C GLY A 257 0.99 -32.17 13.98
N SER A 258 -0.14 -31.60 13.55
CA SER A 258 -0.82 -30.50 14.24
C SER A 258 -1.92 -30.95 15.21
N PHE A 259 -2.10 -32.25 15.40
CA PHE A 259 -3.15 -32.79 16.24
C PHE A 259 -2.59 -33.28 17.56
N SER A 260 -3.32 -32.97 18.63
CA SER A 260 -3.03 -33.48 19.97
C SER A 260 -4.24 -34.24 20.48
N PHE A 261 -4.00 -35.42 21.04
CA PHE A 261 -5.03 -36.32 21.53
C PHE A 261 -4.75 -36.65 22.99
N THR A 262 -5.69 -36.33 23.85
CA THR A 262 -5.71 -36.86 25.22
C THR A 262 -6.26 -38.27 25.17
N VAL A 263 -5.48 -39.24 25.67
CA VAL A 263 -5.93 -40.63 25.81
C VAL A 263 -6.57 -40.79 27.18
N SER A 264 -7.85 -41.19 27.21
CA SER A 264 -8.57 -41.41 28.46
C SER A 264 -8.09 -42.68 29.17
N LYS A 265 -7.91 -42.60 30.49
CA LYS A 265 -7.61 -43.77 31.34
C LYS A 265 -8.70 -44.85 31.27
N ILE A 266 -9.93 -44.49 30.87
CA ILE A 266 -11.07 -45.43 30.74
C ILE A 266 -10.78 -46.53 29.70
N PHE A 267 -9.93 -46.26 28.71
CA PHE A 267 -9.56 -47.27 27.71
C PHE A 267 -8.64 -48.37 28.25
N GLY A 268 -8.11 -48.23 29.48
CA GLY A 268 -7.31 -49.28 30.13
C GLY A 268 -6.00 -49.61 29.42
N LEU A 269 -5.45 -48.67 28.65
CA LEU A 269 -4.26 -48.88 27.79
C LEU A 269 -2.91 -48.77 28.53
N ASP A 270 -2.93 -48.45 29.83
CA ASP A 270 -1.76 -48.35 30.72
C ASP A 270 -0.53 -47.65 30.11
N LEU A 271 -0.75 -46.47 29.51
CA LEU A 271 0.27 -45.70 28.81
C LEU A 271 1.13 -44.87 29.79
N HIS A 272 2.44 -44.95 29.62
CA HIS A 272 3.45 -44.24 30.42
C HIS A 272 4.20 -43.19 29.60
N HIS A 273 4.86 -42.24 30.29
CA HIS A 273 5.68 -41.25 29.60
C HIS A 273 6.84 -41.92 28.83
N GLY A 274 7.00 -41.56 27.56
CA GLY A 274 8.05 -42.10 26.71
C GLY A 274 7.65 -43.38 25.97
N ASP A 275 6.48 -43.94 26.24
CA ASP A 275 5.96 -45.08 25.47
C ASP A 275 5.80 -44.69 24.00
N GLU A 276 6.16 -45.62 23.12
CA GLU A 276 5.99 -45.48 21.68
C GLU A 276 4.64 -46.06 21.27
N VAL A 277 3.81 -45.22 20.67
CA VAL A 277 2.50 -45.61 20.13
C VAL A 277 2.46 -45.42 18.63
N PHE A 278 1.72 -46.28 17.95
CA PHE A 278 1.48 -46.17 16.52
C PHE A 278 0.15 -45.46 16.27
N LEU A 279 0.19 -44.37 15.52
CA LEU A 279 -0.99 -43.57 15.18
C LEU A 279 -1.22 -43.60 13.68
N GLN A 280 -2.44 -43.91 13.28
CA GLN A 280 -2.88 -43.87 11.90
C GLN A 280 -4.18 -43.08 11.78
N TYR A 281 -4.22 -42.16 10.82
CA TYR A 281 -5.43 -41.44 10.50
C TYR A 281 -6.29 -42.23 9.53
N HIS A 282 -7.60 -42.20 9.76
CA HIS A 282 -8.59 -42.75 8.85
C HIS A 282 -9.47 -41.60 8.33
N LEU A 283 -9.48 -41.40 7.02
CA LEU A 283 -10.41 -40.47 6.36
C LEU A 283 -11.66 -41.25 5.98
N THR A 284 -12.82 -40.79 6.43
CA THR A 284 -14.12 -41.39 6.10
C THR A 284 -14.99 -40.38 5.36
N SER A 285 -15.71 -40.83 4.33
CA SER A 285 -16.67 -39.99 3.59
C SER A 285 -17.98 -39.77 4.35
N THR A 286 -18.22 -40.59 5.38
CA THR A 286 -19.34 -40.49 6.31
C THR A 286 -18.80 -40.30 7.73
N PRO A 287 -19.58 -39.67 8.64
CA PRO A 287 -19.17 -39.51 10.04
C PRO A 287 -18.79 -40.85 10.67
N HIS A 288 -17.65 -40.90 11.38
CA HIS A 288 -17.18 -42.13 12.02
C HIS A 288 -18.16 -42.59 13.11
N PRO A 289 -18.55 -43.88 13.18
CA PRO A 289 -19.52 -44.38 14.16
C PRO A 289 -19.08 -44.22 15.62
N HIS A 290 -17.78 -44.01 15.83
CA HIS A 290 -17.16 -43.75 17.14
C HIS A 290 -16.51 -42.36 17.21
N ALA A 291 -17.14 -41.34 16.63
CA ALA A 291 -16.65 -39.98 16.75
C ALA A 291 -16.52 -39.57 18.23
N TYR A 292 -15.33 -39.10 18.63
CA TYR A 292 -15.05 -38.70 20.00
C TYR A 292 -15.93 -37.52 20.47
N ALA A 293 -16.31 -36.63 19.55
CA ALA A 293 -17.14 -35.46 19.81
C ALA A 293 -18.59 -35.67 19.35
N VAL A 294 -19.30 -36.61 19.98
CA VAL A 294 -20.69 -36.99 19.65
C VAL A 294 -21.72 -35.85 19.77
N SER A 295 -21.41 -34.78 20.49
CA SER A 295 -22.28 -33.61 20.68
C SER A 295 -21.86 -32.37 19.89
N ALA A 296 -20.81 -32.46 19.06
CA ALA A 296 -20.38 -31.35 18.23
C ALA A 296 -21.42 -31.03 17.15
N LEU A 297 -21.73 -29.75 16.97
CA LEU A 297 -22.55 -29.29 15.85
C LEU A 297 -21.80 -29.52 14.54
N LYS A 298 -22.52 -29.67 13.43
CA LYS A 298 -21.91 -29.79 12.08
C LYS A 298 -20.97 -28.62 11.73
N THR A 299 -21.19 -27.46 12.36
CA THR A 299 -20.35 -26.26 12.19
C THR A 299 -19.04 -26.34 12.94
N ASP A 300 -18.97 -27.14 14.00
CA ASP A 300 -17.83 -27.21 14.91
C ASP A 300 -16.67 -27.97 14.26
N PRO A 301 -15.41 -27.52 14.47
CA PRO A 301 -14.25 -28.22 13.93
C PRO A 301 -14.14 -29.69 14.39
N ALA A 302 -14.67 -30.02 15.56
CA ALA A 302 -14.67 -31.37 16.12
C ALA A 302 -15.76 -32.29 15.54
N GLY A 303 -16.73 -31.75 14.80
CA GLY A 303 -17.81 -32.50 14.15
C GLY A 303 -17.59 -32.81 12.67
N ARG A 304 -16.43 -32.43 12.11
CA ARG A 304 -16.04 -32.64 10.69
C ARG A 304 -14.97 -33.70 10.55
#